data_AF-A0A7W4AA23-F1
#
_entry.id   AF-A0A7W4AA23-F1
#
_cell.length_a   1.000
_cell.length_b   1.000
_cell.length_c   1.000
_cell.angle_alpha   90.00
_cell.angle_beta   90.00
_cell.angle_gamma   90.00
#
_symmetry.space_group_name_H-M   'P 1'
#
loop_
_entity.id
_entity.type
_entity.pdbx_description
1 polymer ?
#
loop_
_entity_poly.entity_id
_entity_poly.type
_entity_poly.pdbx_seq_one_letter_code
_entity_poly.pdbx_strand_id
1 'polypeptide(L)'
;MQDDLLLIHDWSLNGRNEYIESNRVIIELTIDQGLEEFDEQTAYSAFQSQDRAKNKIINLFCAEQFEVSNLPIGIPKDIRLFSQIAFWAKYKTAGKVYTGNRVKVELEENYQSSQSVDNDLKIRELASNLGQLNHCVAPDIIGYWLLANKKLLRELASSKSLKNYADLDEIKNEVSDTQKTRYKADASFRYLTLFLNLDSRFGNFDYYKKKYLIKGLNRPQYVANKTESHQEKHKVRIAIKNIIHQFHEILSSIDDRDVLERSLFKSIAKSALLDVYEINKSDPERLICMKKLKLLKAKPSSLKELQDET
;
A
#
# COMPACT_ATOMS: atom_id res chain seq x y z
N MET A 1 -37.32 -17.10 -21.41
CA MET A 1 -37.74 -18.34 -20.70
C MET A 1 -36.66 -19.41 -20.90
N GLN A 2 -35.43 -19.11 -20.45
CA GLN A 2 -34.24 -19.96 -20.55
C GLN A 2 -33.25 -19.72 -19.37
N ASP A 3 -33.50 -18.69 -18.53
CA ASP A 3 -32.58 -18.25 -17.48
C ASP A 3 -32.55 -19.17 -16.24
N ASP A 4 -33.59 -19.98 -16.01
CA ASP A 4 -33.62 -20.93 -14.88
C ASP A 4 -32.70 -22.15 -15.08
N LEU A 5 -32.20 -22.40 -16.30
CA LEU A 5 -31.42 -23.60 -16.65
C LEU A 5 -29.93 -23.50 -16.32
N LEU A 6 -29.43 -22.32 -15.95
CA LEU A 6 -27.99 -22.07 -15.75
C LEU A 6 -27.67 -21.60 -14.33
N LEU A 7 -28.58 -21.83 -13.38
CA LEU A 7 -28.36 -21.60 -11.97
C LEU A 7 -27.37 -22.63 -11.40
N ILE A 8 -26.50 -22.18 -10.48
CA ILE A 8 -25.62 -23.08 -9.75
C ILE A 8 -26.37 -23.53 -8.50
N HIS A 9 -26.87 -24.77 -8.52
CA HIS A 9 -27.69 -25.31 -7.44
C HIS A 9 -26.88 -25.92 -6.30
N ASP A 10 -25.76 -26.58 -6.62
CA ASP A 10 -24.84 -27.14 -5.63
C ASP A 10 -23.50 -26.40 -5.63
N TRP A 11 -23.18 -25.79 -4.48
CA TRP A 11 -21.97 -25.03 -4.25
C TRP A 11 -20.87 -25.83 -3.54
N SER A 12 -21.12 -27.12 -3.25
CA SER A 12 -20.09 -28.05 -2.80
C SER A 12 -18.96 -28.15 -3.82
N LEU A 13 -17.78 -28.63 -3.42
CA LEU A 13 -16.67 -28.81 -4.36
C LEU A 13 -17.06 -29.75 -5.52
N ASN A 14 -17.76 -30.85 -5.20
CA ASN A 14 -18.20 -31.83 -6.18
C ASN A 14 -19.26 -31.24 -7.11
N GLY A 15 -20.26 -30.55 -6.56
CA GLY A 15 -21.30 -29.88 -7.34
C GLY A 15 -20.76 -28.80 -8.28
N ARG A 16 -19.75 -28.03 -7.83
CA ARG A 16 -19.06 -27.05 -8.68
C ARG A 16 -18.29 -27.73 -9.82
N ASN A 17 -17.59 -28.83 -9.55
CA ASN A 17 -16.89 -29.60 -10.58
C ASN A 17 -17.86 -30.18 -11.61
N GLU A 18 -18.97 -30.80 -11.16
CA GLU A 18 -20.01 -31.34 -12.04
C GLU A 18 -20.69 -30.25 -12.88
N TYR A 19 -20.90 -29.06 -12.30
CA TYR A 19 -21.45 -27.91 -13.00
C TYR A 19 -20.52 -27.41 -14.11
N ILE A 20 -19.19 -27.36 -13.87
CA ILE A 20 -18.21 -27.01 -14.89
C ILE A 20 -18.26 -28.02 -16.04
N GLU A 21 -18.20 -29.33 -15.75
CA GLU A 21 -18.19 -30.35 -16.79
C GLU A 21 -19.46 -30.32 -17.64
N SER A 22 -20.62 -30.10 -17.01
CA SER A 22 -21.91 -30.07 -17.70
C SER A 22 -22.13 -28.81 -18.55
N ASN A 23 -21.45 -27.70 -18.23
CA ASN A 23 -21.70 -26.39 -18.86
C ASN A 23 -20.44 -25.76 -19.46
N ARG A 24 -19.36 -26.53 -19.63
CA ARG A 24 -18.01 -26.02 -19.90
C ARG A 24 -17.94 -25.05 -21.08
N VAL A 25 -18.58 -25.42 -22.19
CA VAL A 25 -18.58 -24.62 -23.42
C VAL A 25 -19.23 -23.25 -23.19
N ILE A 26 -20.37 -23.21 -22.50
CA ILE A 26 -21.11 -21.96 -22.24
C ILE A 26 -20.35 -21.09 -21.23
N ILE A 27 -19.70 -21.72 -20.25
CA ILE A 27 -18.86 -21.02 -19.26
C ILE A 27 -17.66 -20.37 -19.94
N GLU A 28 -16.93 -21.10 -20.78
CA GLU A 28 -15.78 -20.56 -21.52
C GLU A 28 -16.21 -19.38 -22.42
N LEU A 29 -17.36 -19.49 -23.09
CA LEU A 29 -17.92 -18.42 -23.91
C LEU A 29 -18.36 -17.19 -23.09
N THR A 30 -18.92 -17.42 -21.90
CA THR A 30 -19.29 -16.35 -20.95
C THR A 30 -18.06 -15.62 -20.40
N ILE A 31 -16.95 -16.35 -20.19
CA ILE A 31 -15.66 -15.75 -19.79
C ILE A 31 -15.09 -14.90 -20.94
N ASP A 32 -15.10 -15.43 -22.16
CA ASP A 32 -14.57 -14.72 -23.33
C ASP A 32 -15.33 -13.41 -23.58
N GLN A 33 -16.66 -13.42 -23.53
CA GLN A 33 -17.48 -12.21 -23.60
C GLN A 33 -17.13 -11.21 -22.48
N GLY A 34 -16.98 -11.71 -21.25
CA GLY A 34 -16.55 -10.86 -20.13
C GLY A 34 -15.16 -10.26 -20.30
N LEU A 35 -14.25 -10.95 -21.00
CA LEU A 35 -12.89 -10.48 -21.27
C LEU A 35 -12.85 -9.44 -22.41
N GLU A 36 -13.73 -9.56 -23.41
CA GLU A 36 -13.86 -8.58 -24.50
C GLU A 36 -14.29 -7.20 -23.99
N GLU A 37 -15.19 -7.15 -23.02
CA GLU A 37 -15.69 -5.91 -22.42
C GLU A 37 -14.79 -5.35 -21.30
N PHE A 38 -13.73 -6.07 -20.93
CA PHE A 38 -12.89 -5.75 -19.79
C PHE A 38 -11.51 -5.23 -20.19
N ASP A 39 -10.90 -4.42 -19.31
CA ASP A 39 -9.58 -3.82 -19.56
C ASP A 39 -8.51 -4.89 -19.79
N GLU A 40 -7.98 -4.94 -21.02
CA GLU A 40 -7.03 -5.95 -21.50
C GLU A 40 -5.75 -5.95 -20.65
N GLN A 41 -5.28 -4.78 -20.22
CA GLN A 41 -4.07 -4.65 -19.41
C GLN A 41 -4.25 -5.24 -18.00
N THR A 42 -5.41 -5.02 -17.39
CA THR A 42 -5.83 -5.59 -16.10
C THR A 42 -6.01 -7.11 -16.23
N ALA A 43 -6.68 -7.57 -17.29
CA ALA A 43 -6.86 -9.00 -17.56
C ALA A 43 -5.51 -9.71 -17.77
N TYR A 44 -4.61 -9.12 -18.56
CA TYR A 44 -3.25 -9.63 -18.78
C TYR A 44 -2.45 -9.68 -17.47
N SER A 45 -2.50 -8.62 -16.66
CA SER A 45 -1.80 -8.58 -15.37
C SER A 45 -2.32 -9.64 -14.40
N ALA A 46 -3.63 -9.89 -14.41
CA ALA A 46 -4.26 -10.89 -13.55
C ALA A 46 -4.01 -12.31 -14.05
N PHE A 47 -4.10 -12.56 -15.36
CA PHE A 47 -4.23 -13.91 -15.92
C PHE A 47 -3.15 -14.32 -16.93
N GLN A 48 -2.29 -13.40 -17.38
CA GLN A 48 -1.19 -13.52 -18.36
C GLN A 48 -1.61 -13.68 -19.83
N SER A 49 -2.81 -14.18 -20.12
CA SER A 49 -3.42 -14.18 -21.46
C SER A 49 -4.91 -14.51 -21.35
N GLN A 50 -5.70 -14.26 -22.39
CA GLN A 50 -7.12 -14.62 -22.43
C GLN A 50 -7.34 -16.14 -22.32
N ASP A 51 -6.59 -16.95 -23.06
CA ASP A 51 -6.67 -18.42 -22.94
C ASP A 51 -6.30 -18.94 -21.56
N ARG A 52 -5.35 -18.27 -20.88
CA ARG A 52 -5.00 -18.60 -19.49
C ARG A 52 -6.03 -18.07 -18.50
N ALA A 53 -6.79 -17.03 -18.85
CA ALA A 53 -7.85 -16.48 -17.99
C ALA A 53 -9.00 -17.47 -17.85
N LYS A 54 -9.46 -18.10 -18.95
CA LYS A 54 -10.47 -19.16 -18.93
C LYS A 54 -10.15 -20.26 -17.93
N ASN A 55 -9.01 -20.94 -18.13
CA ASN A 55 -8.59 -22.03 -17.26
C ASN A 55 -8.38 -21.57 -15.81
N LYS A 56 -7.86 -20.36 -15.58
CA LYS A 56 -7.61 -19.86 -14.22
C LYS A 56 -8.89 -19.49 -13.49
N ILE A 57 -9.88 -18.93 -14.16
CA ILE A 57 -11.18 -18.59 -13.56
C ILE A 57 -11.93 -19.88 -13.19
N ILE A 58 -11.94 -20.87 -14.08
CA ILE A 58 -12.51 -22.19 -13.80
C ILE A 58 -11.81 -22.84 -12.60
N ASN A 59 -10.47 -22.84 -12.56
CA ASN A 59 -9.72 -23.40 -11.43
C ASN A 59 -9.99 -22.67 -10.11
N LEU A 60 -10.21 -21.36 -10.12
CA LEU A 60 -10.57 -20.59 -8.93
C LEU A 60 -11.99 -20.92 -8.47
N PHE A 61 -12.92 -21.07 -9.41
CA PHE A 61 -14.28 -21.49 -9.12
C PHE A 61 -14.34 -22.91 -8.58
N CYS A 62 -13.42 -23.80 -8.93
CA CYS A 62 -13.31 -25.16 -8.40
C CYS A 62 -12.36 -25.30 -7.21
N ALA A 63 -11.86 -24.20 -6.64
CA ALA A 63 -10.94 -24.27 -5.52
C ALA A 63 -11.67 -24.60 -4.20
N GLU A 64 -11.02 -25.34 -3.30
CA GLU A 64 -11.59 -25.69 -1.99
C GLU A 64 -11.93 -24.45 -1.16
N GLN A 65 -11.07 -23.44 -1.21
CA GLN A 65 -11.21 -22.16 -0.49
C GLN A 65 -12.26 -21.19 -1.08
N PHE A 66 -12.95 -21.57 -2.16
CA PHE A 66 -14.00 -20.74 -2.76
C PHE A 66 -15.34 -21.02 -2.09
N GLU A 67 -15.81 -20.04 -1.32
CA GLU A 67 -17.06 -20.11 -0.56
C GLU A 67 -18.09 -19.10 -1.08
N VAL A 68 -19.28 -19.61 -1.44
CA VAL A 68 -20.39 -18.79 -1.96
C VAL A 68 -20.90 -17.75 -0.96
N SER A 69 -20.78 -18.02 0.34
CA SER A 69 -21.14 -17.12 1.44
C SER A 69 -20.30 -15.84 1.46
N ASN A 70 -19.08 -15.90 0.92
CA ASN A 70 -18.14 -14.77 0.88
C ASN A 70 -18.24 -13.95 -0.42
N LEU A 71 -19.18 -14.29 -1.31
CA LEU A 71 -19.41 -13.51 -2.53
C LEU A 71 -19.99 -12.13 -2.17
N PRO A 72 -19.42 -11.04 -2.71
CA PRO A 72 -19.96 -9.70 -2.51
C PRO A 72 -21.43 -9.60 -2.92
N ILE A 73 -22.20 -8.78 -2.19
CA ILE A 73 -23.58 -8.44 -2.52
C ILE A 73 -23.61 -7.82 -3.93
N GLY A 74 -24.42 -8.39 -4.82
CA GLY A 74 -24.52 -7.98 -6.23
C GLY A 74 -23.74 -8.84 -7.23
N ILE A 75 -22.94 -9.82 -6.77
CA ILE A 75 -22.37 -10.83 -7.65
C ILE A 75 -23.42 -11.91 -7.96
N PRO A 76 -23.71 -12.20 -9.24
CA PRO A 76 -24.68 -13.22 -9.62
C PRO A 76 -24.25 -14.61 -9.16
N LYS A 77 -25.23 -15.44 -8.79
CA LYS A 77 -25.05 -16.83 -8.33
C LYS A 77 -25.48 -17.84 -9.41
N ASP A 78 -25.26 -17.46 -10.65
CA ASP A 78 -25.55 -18.21 -11.86
C ASP A 78 -24.35 -18.11 -12.81
N ILE A 79 -24.51 -18.60 -14.04
CA ILE A 79 -23.45 -18.57 -15.05
C ILE A 79 -22.85 -17.18 -15.30
N ARG A 80 -23.58 -16.09 -15.07
CA ARG A 80 -23.08 -14.70 -15.20
C ARG A 80 -22.00 -14.37 -14.18
N LEU A 81 -21.78 -15.23 -13.17
CA LEU A 81 -20.62 -15.15 -12.28
C LEU A 81 -19.32 -15.17 -13.08
N PHE A 82 -19.25 -15.99 -14.12
CA PHE A 82 -18.03 -16.19 -14.92
C PHE A 82 -17.66 -14.96 -15.76
N SER A 83 -18.63 -14.10 -16.11
CA SER A 83 -18.37 -12.84 -16.80
C SER A 83 -17.90 -11.72 -15.86
N GLN A 84 -17.91 -11.93 -14.54
CA GLN A 84 -17.44 -10.94 -13.55
C GLN A 84 -15.90 -10.91 -13.48
N ILE A 85 -15.21 -10.58 -14.56
CA ILE A 85 -13.73 -10.63 -14.67
C ILE A 85 -13.04 -9.77 -13.59
N ALA A 86 -13.62 -8.61 -13.25
CA ALA A 86 -13.11 -7.75 -12.18
C ALA A 86 -13.11 -8.44 -10.81
N PHE A 87 -14.16 -9.23 -10.53
CA PHE A 87 -14.25 -10.03 -9.31
C PHE A 87 -13.17 -11.11 -9.32
N TRP A 88 -13.07 -11.89 -10.39
CA TRP A 88 -12.09 -12.98 -10.48
C TRP A 88 -10.64 -12.49 -10.42
N ALA A 89 -10.34 -11.34 -11.05
CA ALA A 89 -9.03 -10.71 -10.98
C ALA A 89 -8.69 -10.28 -9.54
N LYS A 90 -9.65 -9.70 -8.81
CA LYS A 90 -9.48 -9.34 -7.40
C LYS A 90 -9.36 -10.59 -6.51
N TYR A 91 -10.23 -11.58 -6.71
CA TYR A 91 -10.26 -12.82 -5.95
C TYR A 91 -8.92 -13.56 -6.07
N LYS A 92 -8.43 -13.75 -7.30
CA LYS A 92 -7.12 -14.37 -7.58
C LYS A 92 -5.95 -13.65 -6.89
N THR A 93 -6.00 -12.33 -6.82
CA THR A 93 -4.88 -11.51 -6.38
C THR A 93 -4.99 -11.01 -4.94
N ALA A 94 -6.01 -11.48 -4.19
CA ALA A 94 -6.38 -10.94 -2.88
C ALA A 94 -6.52 -9.40 -2.89
N GLY A 95 -7.10 -8.86 -3.97
CA GLY A 95 -7.34 -7.43 -4.16
C GLY A 95 -6.15 -6.60 -4.69
N LYS A 96 -5.16 -7.22 -5.33
CA LYS A 96 -3.94 -6.52 -5.81
C LYS A 96 -3.96 -6.05 -7.27
N VAL A 97 -5.04 -6.23 -8.03
CA VAL A 97 -5.11 -5.63 -9.39
C VAL A 97 -5.69 -4.22 -9.34
N TYR A 98 -4.84 -3.27 -9.73
CA TYR A 98 -5.19 -1.87 -9.94
C TYR A 98 -6.03 -1.78 -11.22
N THR A 99 -7.30 -1.43 -11.11
CA THR A 99 -8.15 -1.10 -12.27
C THR A 99 -8.12 0.42 -12.42
N GLY A 100 -7.49 0.91 -13.49
CA GLY A 100 -7.65 2.27 -13.94
C GLY A 100 -9.10 2.49 -14.38
N ASN A 101 -9.69 3.58 -13.90
CA ASN A 101 -10.97 4.16 -14.29
C ASN A 101 -12.21 3.24 -14.31
N ARG A 102 -13.02 3.34 -13.25
CA ARG A 102 -14.48 3.22 -13.38
C ARG A 102 -15.19 4.40 -12.71
N VAL A 103 -16.02 5.06 -13.52
CA VAL A 103 -17.14 5.91 -13.11
C VAL A 103 -17.96 5.13 -12.09
N LYS A 104 -18.13 5.70 -10.89
CA LYS A 104 -18.91 5.10 -9.80
C LYS A 104 -20.40 5.42 -10.00
N VAL A 105 -21.20 4.38 -10.18
CA VAL A 105 -22.62 4.42 -9.79
C VAL A 105 -22.65 4.18 -8.27
N GLU A 106 -23.17 5.15 -7.53
CA GLU A 106 -23.33 5.10 -6.07
C GLU A 106 -24.54 4.23 -5.72
N LEU A 107 -24.31 3.16 -4.97
CA LEU A 107 -25.31 2.54 -4.09
C LEU A 107 -24.82 2.80 -2.66
N GLU A 108 -25.53 3.69 -1.98
CA GLU A 108 -25.28 4.04 -0.58
C GLU A 108 -25.90 2.96 0.32
N GLU A 109 -25.08 2.31 1.14
CA GLU A 109 -25.55 1.54 2.30
C GLU A 109 -24.96 2.12 3.59
N ASN A 110 -25.87 2.41 4.52
CA ASN A 110 -25.64 3.03 5.82
C ASN A 110 -24.93 2.08 6.79
N TYR A 111 -23.61 2.17 6.89
CA TYR A 111 -22.80 1.65 8.01
C TYR A 111 -21.72 2.68 8.38
N GLN A 112 -22.10 3.83 8.97
CA GLN A 112 -21.16 4.97 9.11
C GLN A 112 -20.87 5.50 10.52
N SER A 113 -21.49 5.04 11.61
CA SER A 113 -21.31 5.74 12.89
C SER A 113 -20.06 5.36 13.69
N SER A 114 -19.62 4.09 13.70
CA SER A 114 -18.48 3.65 14.52
C SER A 114 -17.13 3.75 13.83
N GLN A 115 -17.07 3.47 12.51
CA GLN A 115 -15.83 3.53 11.72
C GLN A 115 -15.42 4.97 11.38
N SER A 116 -16.38 5.91 11.31
CA SER A 116 -16.08 7.33 11.03
C SER A 116 -15.37 8.02 12.20
N VAL A 117 -15.79 7.74 13.44
CA VAL A 117 -15.20 8.36 14.66
C VAL A 117 -13.74 7.93 14.86
N ASP A 118 -13.41 6.67 14.59
CA ASP A 118 -12.03 6.14 14.64
C ASP A 118 -11.16 6.76 13.51
N ASN A 119 -11.71 6.90 12.30
CA ASN A 119 -11.00 7.55 11.20
C ASN A 119 -10.77 9.05 11.45
N ASP A 120 -11.72 9.76 12.06
CA ASP A 120 -11.57 11.17 12.39
C ASP A 120 -10.50 11.43 13.46
N LEU A 121 -10.31 10.50 14.40
CA LEU A 121 -9.20 10.55 15.37
C LEU A 121 -7.86 10.35 14.66
N LYS A 122 -7.75 9.34 13.79
CA LYS A 122 -6.55 9.08 13.00
C LYS A 122 -6.18 10.24 12.08
N ILE A 123 -7.17 10.86 11.44
CA ILE A 123 -6.97 12.04 10.60
C ILE A 123 -6.48 13.22 11.44
N ARG A 124 -7.05 13.46 12.62
CA ARG A 124 -6.60 14.53 13.52
C ARG A 124 -5.15 14.31 13.98
N GLU A 125 -4.79 13.08 14.33
CA GLU A 125 -3.43 12.72 14.71
C GLU A 125 -2.45 12.94 13.54
N LEU A 126 -2.81 12.50 12.34
CA LEU A 126 -2.02 12.74 11.14
C LEU A 126 -1.85 14.24 10.85
N ALA A 127 -2.94 15.00 10.93
CA ALA A 127 -2.93 16.44 10.67
C ALA A 127 -2.08 17.21 11.70
N SER A 128 -2.17 16.83 12.98
CA SER A 128 -1.33 17.40 14.05
C SER A 128 0.16 17.18 13.79
N ASN A 129 0.54 15.93 13.50
CA ASN A 129 1.93 15.58 13.18
C ASN A 129 2.42 16.22 11.88
N LEU A 130 1.56 16.34 10.87
CA LEU A 130 1.90 17.04 9.63
C LEU A 130 2.10 18.54 9.88
N GLY A 131 1.30 19.12 10.76
CA GLY A 131 1.48 20.47 11.28
C GLY A 131 2.85 20.64 11.93
N GLN A 132 3.24 19.74 12.83
CA GLN A 132 4.57 19.75 13.46
C GLN A 132 5.70 19.59 12.44
N LEU A 133 5.56 18.66 11.50
CA LEU A 133 6.53 18.47 10.42
C LEU A 133 6.70 19.77 9.62
N ASN A 134 5.61 20.44 9.24
CA ASN A 134 5.63 21.71 8.48
C ASN A 134 6.33 22.85 9.22
N HIS A 135 6.41 22.82 10.56
CA HIS A 135 7.23 23.77 11.32
C HIS A 135 8.72 23.47 11.24
N CYS A 136 9.11 22.28 10.83
CA CYS A 136 10.48 21.76 10.87
C CYS A 136 11.03 21.35 9.50
N VAL A 137 10.30 21.50 8.39
CA VAL A 137 10.79 21.15 7.04
C VAL A 137 10.33 22.17 5.99
N ALA A 138 10.82 22.03 4.75
CA ALA A 138 10.31 22.83 3.63
C ALA A 138 8.93 22.32 3.17
N PRO A 139 8.09 23.21 2.59
CA PRO A 139 6.78 22.84 2.06
C PRO A 139 6.81 21.68 1.06
N ASP A 140 7.86 21.56 0.24
CA ASP A 140 8.00 20.46 -0.74
C ASP A 140 7.97 19.08 -0.07
N ILE A 141 8.55 18.95 1.13
CA ILE A 141 8.54 17.69 1.89
C ILE A 141 7.11 17.32 2.30
N ILE A 142 6.30 18.31 2.67
CA ILE A 142 4.88 18.08 2.98
C ILE A 142 4.15 17.57 1.75
N GLY A 143 4.37 18.20 0.59
CA GLY A 143 3.74 17.75 -0.65
C GLY A 143 4.21 16.35 -1.08
N TYR A 144 5.51 16.02 -0.97
CA TYR A 144 5.99 14.66 -1.23
C TYR A 144 5.41 13.64 -0.26
N TRP A 145 5.21 14.00 1.01
CA TRP A 145 4.54 13.13 1.98
C TRP A 145 3.08 12.87 1.59
N LEU A 146 2.34 13.92 1.22
CA LEU A 146 0.95 13.80 0.75
C LEU A 146 0.86 12.89 -0.49
N LEU A 147 1.78 13.05 -1.45
CA LEU A 147 1.83 12.19 -2.63
C LEU A 147 2.22 10.74 -2.30
N ALA A 148 3.08 10.51 -1.31
CA ALA A 148 3.48 9.18 -0.87
C ALA A 148 2.32 8.45 -0.16
N ASN A 149 1.49 9.18 0.59
CA ASN A 149 0.42 8.65 1.43
C ASN A 149 -0.98 8.86 0.85
N LYS A 150 -1.10 9.25 -0.43
CA LYS A 150 -2.38 9.49 -1.12
C LYS A 150 -3.39 8.35 -0.95
N LYS A 151 -2.91 7.10 -0.97
CA LYS A 151 -3.77 5.91 -0.77
C LYS A 151 -4.34 5.85 0.65
N LEU A 152 -3.48 5.99 1.66
CA LEU A 152 -3.87 6.02 3.07
C LEU A 152 -4.89 7.14 3.34
N LEU A 153 -4.61 8.35 2.83
CA LEU A 153 -5.49 9.50 3.01
C LEU A 153 -6.85 9.26 2.37
N ARG A 154 -6.91 8.64 1.18
CA ARG A 154 -8.18 8.26 0.53
C ARG A 154 -8.97 7.22 1.30
N GLU A 155 -8.28 6.28 1.96
CA GLU A 155 -8.91 5.23 2.77
C GLU A 155 -9.49 5.79 4.09
N LEU A 156 -8.82 6.76 4.71
CA LEU A 156 -9.29 7.41 5.94
C LEU A 156 -10.41 8.43 5.67
N ALA A 157 -10.40 9.07 4.50
CA ALA A 157 -11.32 10.12 4.08
C ALA A 157 -12.75 9.64 3.77
N SER A 158 -13.35 8.83 4.64
CA SER A 158 -14.63 8.10 4.53
C SER A 158 -15.89 8.90 4.14
N SER A 159 -15.77 10.16 3.72
CA SER A 159 -16.88 11.08 3.43
C SER A 159 -16.68 11.78 2.08
N LYS A 160 -17.80 12.04 1.39
CA LYS A 160 -17.90 12.83 0.15
C LYS A 160 -17.15 14.18 0.21
N SER A 161 -16.76 14.69 1.40
CA SER A 161 -16.08 15.98 1.59
C SER A 161 -14.62 16.05 1.08
N LEU A 162 -13.92 14.91 0.94
CA LEU A 162 -12.51 14.89 0.52
C LEU A 162 -12.30 14.47 -0.96
N LYS A 163 -13.38 14.16 -1.71
CA LYS A 163 -13.29 13.92 -3.16
C LYS A 163 -12.65 15.12 -3.89
N ASN A 164 -12.80 16.34 -3.36
CA ASN A 164 -12.22 17.58 -3.92
C ASN A 164 -10.73 17.77 -3.61
N TYR A 165 -10.15 17.05 -2.64
CA TYR A 165 -8.70 17.05 -2.39
C TYR A 165 -7.98 15.93 -3.16
N ALA A 166 -8.70 15.10 -3.92
CA ALA A 166 -8.11 14.01 -4.71
C ALA A 166 -7.22 14.51 -5.85
N ASP A 167 -7.40 15.78 -6.23
CA ASP A 167 -6.55 16.57 -7.12
C ASP A 167 -5.64 17.47 -6.27
N LEU A 168 -4.86 16.85 -5.38
CA LEU A 168 -3.58 17.45 -5.01
C LEU A 168 -2.83 17.62 -6.33
N ASP A 169 -2.86 18.83 -6.88
CA ASP A 169 -2.05 19.22 -8.01
C ASP A 169 -0.66 18.65 -7.76
N GLU A 170 -0.20 17.77 -8.66
CA GLU A 170 1.16 17.25 -8.55
C GLU A 170 2.04 18.48 -8.44
N ILE A 171 2.79 18.60 -7.34
CA ILE A 171 3.78 19.65 -7.20
C ILE A 171 4.56 19.63 -8.52
N LYS A 172 4.51 20.74 -9.27
CA LYS A 172 5.18 20.89 -10.57
C LYS A 172 6.69 20.96 -10.33
N ASN A 173 7.23 19.86 -9.84
CA ASN A 173 8.65 19.64 -9.66
C ASN A 173 9.08 18.80 -10.86
N GLU A 174 9.73 19.47 -11.81
CA GLU A 174 10.36 18.87 -12.98
C GLU A 174 11.57 18.03 -12.57
N VAL A 175 11.31 16.88 -11.93
CA VAL A 175 12.33 15.91 -11.56
C VAL A 175 11.91 14.53 -12.06
N SER A 176 12.90 13.68 -12.35
CA SER A 176 12.65 12.33 -12.86
C SER A 176 11.83 11.49 -11.87
N ASP A 177 11.10 10.50 -12.36
CA ASP A 177 10.26 9.64 -11.51
C ASP A 177 11.06 8.86 -10.45
N THR A 178 12.30 8.50 -10.79
CA THR A 178 13.23 7.90 -9.82
C THR A 178 13.52 8.86 -8.67
N GLN A 179 13.71 10.13 -8.99
CA GLN A 179 13.99 11.16 -8.00
C GLN A 179 12.73 11.50 -7.18
N LYS A 180 11.57 11.61 -7.81
CA LYS A 180 10.26 11.74 -7.12
C LYS A 180 10.07 10.60 -6.11
N THR A 181 10.41 9.36 -6.48
CA THR A 181 10.29 8.19 -5.60
C THR A 181 11.19 8.29 -4.36
N ARG A 182 12.43 8.79 -4.53
CA ARG A 182 13.35 9.03 -3.41
C ARG A 182 12.82 10.10 -2.47
N TYR A 183 12.27 11.18 -3.01
CA TYR A 183 11.73 12.29 -2.21
C TYR A 183 10.48 11.90 -1.43
N LYS A 184 9.59 11.10 -2.04
CA LYS A 184 8.42 10.51 -1.35
C LYS A 184 8.85 9.64 -0.18
N ALA A 185 9.88 8.81 -0.36
CA ALA A 185 10.41 7.96 0.69
C ALA A 185 11.06 8.77 1.82
N ASP A 186 11.89 9.77 1.49
CA ASP A 186 12.53 10.66 2.46
C ASP A 186 11.51 11.46 3.28
N ALA A 187 10.51 12.06 2.61
CA ALA A 187 9.44 12.79 3.28
C ALA A 187 8.65 11.90 4.24
N SER A 188 8.36 10.67 3.84
CA SER A 188 7.70 9.67 4.67
C SER A 188 8.56 9.24 5.86
N PHE A 189 9.88 9.11 5.66
CA PHE A 189 10.83 8.77 6.72
C PHE A 189 10.85 9.86 7.78
N ARG A 190 10.98 11.12 7.37
CA ARG A 190 10.97 12.28 8.28
C ARG A 190 9.66 12.41 9.05
N TYR A 191 8.53 12.25 8.37
CA TYR A 191 7.24 12.23 9.02
C TYR A 191 7.16 11.12 10.09
N LEU A 192 7.54 9.88 9.73
CA LEU A 192 7.44 8.76 10.65
C LEU A 192 8.35 8.92 11.88
N THR A 193 9.52 9.55 11.73
CA THR A 193 10.39 9.86 12.89
C THR A 193 9.74 10.80 13.89
N LEU A 194 8.93 11.76 13.43
CA LEU A 194 8.17 12.66 14.30
C LEU A 194 6.94 11.96 14.88
N PHE A 195 6.18 11.26 14.03
CA PHE A 195 4.97 10.55 14.42
C PHE A 195 5.22 9.54 15.55
N LEU A 196 6.34 8.80 15.50
CA LEU A 196 6.71 7.83 16.55
C LEU A 196 7.49 8.44 17.72
N ASN A 197 7.70 9.76 17.72
CA ASN A 197 8.44 10.51 18.73
C ASN A 197 9.78 9.85 19.11
N LEU A 198 10.65 9.63 18.13
CA LEU A 198 11.92 8.90 18.34
C LEU A 198 12.99 9.70 19.11
N ASP A 199 12.76 10.99 19.38
CA ASP A 199 13.74 11.90 20.00
C ASP A 199 14.26 11.38 21.34
N SER A 200 13.39 10.74 22.13
CA SER A 200 13.72 10.20 23.44
C SER A 200 14.27 8.77 23.44
N ARG A 201 14.30 8.09 22.29
CA ARG A 201 14.61 6.64 22.23
C ARG A 201 16.10 6.31 22.14
N PHE A 202 16.93 7.23 21.65
CA PHE A 202 18.38 7.02 21.58
C PHE A 202 19.15 8.35 21.50
N GLY A 203 20.34 8.41 22.12
CA GLY A 203 21.09 9.66 22.34
C GLY A 203 21.65 10.35 21.09
N ASN A 204 21.52 9.75 19.91
CA ASN A 204 22.11 10.23 18.66
C ASN A 204 21.09 10.97 17.78
N PHE A 205 19.80 11.00 18.16
CA PHE A 205 18.72 11.55 17.34
C PHE A 205 18.93 13.03 17.01
N ASP A 206 19.53 13.79 17.92
CA ASP A 206 19.87 15.20 17.73
C ASP A 206 20.66 15.48 16.45
N TYR A 207 21.58 14.60 16.06
CA TYR A 207 22.36 14.77 14.84
C TYR A 207 21.47 14.69 13.59
N TYR A 208 20.49 13.78 13.58
CA TYR A 208 19.50 13.70 12.51
C TYR A 208 18.57 14.91 12.52
N LYS A 209 18.04 15.29 13.68
CA LYS A 209 17.11 16.43 13.84
C LYS A 209 17.74 17.74 13.36
N LYS A 210 18.97 18.04 13.81
CA LYS A 210 19.76 19.22 13.40
C LYS A 210 20.12 19.26 11.92
N LYS A 211 19.92 18.18 11.17
CA LYS A 211 20.20 18.15 9.74
C LYS A 211 18.92 18.11 8.91
N TYR A 212 18.01 17.19 9.22
CA TYR A 212 16.86 16.84 8.40
C TYR A 212 15.53 17.43 8.89
N LEU A 213 15.46 17.99 10.11
CA LEU A 213 14.26 18.61 10.67
C LEU A 213 14.50 20.09 10.96
N ILE A 214 14.89 20.85 9.93
CA ILE A 214 15.02 22.31 9.96
C ILE A 214 14.11 22.98 8.91
N LYS A 215 13.42 24.05 9.31
CA LYS A 215 12.63 24.92 8.44
C LYS A 215 13.53 25.73 7.49
N GLY A 216 13.22 25.76 6.21
CA GLY A 216 14.07 26.37 5.17
C GLY A 216 14.55 25.34 4.15
N LEU A 217 15.49 25.70 3.25
CA LEU A 217 15.81 25.01 1.98
C LEU A 217 16.04 23.48 2.12
N ASN A 218 14.94 22.75 2.22
CA ASN A 218 14.87 21.30 2.20
C ASN A 218 14.72 20.86 0.75
N ARG A 219 15.66 21.31 -0.07
CA ARG A 219 16.08 20.50 -1.21
C ARG A 219 16.69 19.25 -0.58
N PRO A 220 16.39 18.06 -1.10
CA PRO A 220 17.02 16.83 -0.64
C PRO A 220 18.52 17.07 -0.68
N GLN A 221 19.18 16.77 0.44
CA GLN A 221 20.39 17.41 0.94
C GLN A 221 21.64 17.41 0.04
N TYR A 222 21.55 16.95 -1.19
CA TYR A 222 22.59 17.04 -2.21
C TYR A 222 22.88 18.47 -2.70
N VAL A 223 22.17 19.49 -2.19
CA VAL A 223 22.26 20.88 -2.69
C VAL A 223 22.42 21.94 -1.59
N ALA A 224 22.55 21.54 -0.32
CA ALA A 224 22.74 22.50 0.77
C ALA A 224 24.22 22.89 0.87
N ASN A 225 24.55 24.14 0.54
CA ASN A 225 25.88 24.76 0.53
C ASN A 225 26.60 24.84 1.91
N LYS A 226 26.27 23.98 2.88
CA LYS A 226 27.01 23.90 4.15
C LYS A 226 28.05 22.79 4.05
N THR A 227 29.32 23.17 4.04
CA THR A 227 30.43 22.24 4.24
C THR A 227 30.29 21.58 5.61
N GLU A 228 29.95 20.30 5.61
CA GLU A 228 29.84 19.45 6.80
C GLU A 228 31.10 18.58 6.90
N SER A 229 31.65 18.47 8.11
CA SER A 229 32.83 17.63 8.36
C SER A 229 32.53 16.15 8.16
N HIS A 230 33.57 15.35 7.88
CA HIS A 230 33.43 13.89 7.81
C HIS A 230 32.89 13.27 9.11
N GLN A 231 33.24 13.85 10.27
CA GLN A 231 32.78 13.39 11.57
C GLN A 231 31.27 13.63 11.75
N GLU A 232 30.76 14.81 11.37
CA GLU A 232 29.33 15.11 11.43
C GLU A 232 28.53 14.21 10.49
N LYS A 233 28.99 14.03 9.25
CA LYS A 233 28.41 13.06 8.30
C LYS A 233 28.30 11.67 8.92
N HIS A 234 29.37 11.21 9.56
CA HIS A 234 29.38 9.88 10.18
C HIS A 234 28.37 9.78 11.34
N LYS A 235 28.31 10.76 12.23
CA LYS A 235 27.35 10.79 13.35
C LYS A 235 25.90 10.80 12.87
N VAL A 236 25.62 11.56 11.81
CA VAL A 236 24.31 11.61 11.16
C VAL A 236 23.93 10.24 10.56
N ARG A 237 24.87 9.58 9.88
CA ARG A 237 24.65 8.23 9.32
C ARG A 237 24.40 7.20 10.42
N ILE A 238 25.11 7.26 11.55
CA ILE A 238 24.82 6.43 12.73
C ILE A 238 23.40 6.67 13.22
N ALA A 239 22.98 7.92 13.36
CA ALA A 239 21.62 8.25 13.79
C ALA A 239 20.55 7.65 12.86
N ILE A 240 20.75 7.75 11.54
CA ILE A 240 19.83 7.16 10.54
C ILE A 240 19.75 5.64 10.67
N LYS A 241 20.89 4.96 10.87
CA LYS A 241 20.90 3.51 11.08
C LYS A 241 20.10 3.15 12.34
N ASN A 242 20.33 3.86 13.45
CA ASN A 242 19.57 3.67 14.69
C ASN A 242 18.07 3.91 14.51
N ILE A 243 17.66 4.93 13.73
CA ILE A 243 16.24 5.14 13.38
C ILE A 243 15.67 3.90 12.65
N ILE A 244 16.39 3.34 11.69
CA ILE A 244 15.94 2.15 10.95
C ILE A 244 15.82 0.94 11.88
N HIS A 245 16.75 0.78 12.83
CA HIS A 245 16.65 -0.27 13.85
C HIS A 245 15.40 -0.08 14.73
N GLN A 246 15.17 1.13 15.22
CA GLN A 246 14.01 1.49 16.04
C GLN A 246 12.69 1.30 15.30
N PHE A 247 12.61 1.67 14.02
CA PHE A 247 11.45 1.41 13.18
C PHE A 247 11.11 -0.08 13.09
N HIS A 248 12.12 -0.94 12.96
CA HIS A 248 11.89 -2.37 12.92
C HIS A 248 11.41 -2.92 14.27
N GLU A 249 11.98 -2.46 15.38
CA GLU A 249 11.55 -2.86 16.74
C GLU A 249 10.11 -2.45 17.02
N ILE A 250 9.75 -1.21 16.68
CA ILE A 250 8.39 -0.70 16.83
C ILE A 250 7.43 -1.51 15.96
N LEU A 251 7.76 -1.75 14.68
CA LEU A 251 6.90 -2.54 13.80
C LEU A 251 6.62 -3.95 14.34
N SER A 252 7.61 -4.63 14.94
CA SER A 252 7.40 -5.94 15.56
C SER A 252 6.41 -5.89 16.74
N SER A 253 6.21 -4.72 17.37
CA SER A 253 5.29 -4.56 18.52
C SER A 253 3.86 -4.17 18.14
N ILE A 254 3.62 -3.80 16.88
CA ILE A 254 2.33 -3.29 16.40
C ILE A 254 1.32 -4.42 16.16
N ASP A 255 0.04 -4.17 16.43
CA ASP A 255 -1.06 -5.08 16.09
C ASP A 255 -1.23 -5.15 14.55
N ASP A 256 -1.38 -6.35 14.00
CA ASP A 256 -1.67 -6.55 12.57
C ASP A 256 -2.91 -5.77 12.08
N ARG A 257 -3.84 -5.47 13.00
CA ARG A 257 -5.06 -4.68 12.77
C ARG A 257 -4.82 -3.17 12.71
N ASP A 258 -3.66 -2.67 13.11
CA ASP A 258 -3.33 -1.24 13.00
C ASP A 258 -3.01 -0.87 11.54
N VAL A 259 -4.05 -0.50 10.80
CA VAL A 259 -3.93 -0.13 9.39
C VAL A 259 -3.15 1.17 9.19
N LEU A 260 -3.22 2.10 10.16
CA LEU A 260 -2.60 3.42 10.05
C LEU A 260 -1.08 3.29 10.10
N GLU A 261 -0.56 2.75 11.19
CA GLU A 261 0.89 2.65 11.40
C GLU A 261 1.53 1.75 10.35
N ARG A 262 0.90 0.62 10.02
CA ARG A 262 1.38 -0.28 8.96
C ARG A 262 1.45 0.41 7.60
N SER A 263 0.53 1.32 7.30
CA SER A 263 0.56 2.09 6.05
C SER A 263 1.70 3.09 6.04
N LEU A 264 1.95 3.76 7.17
CA LEU A 264 3.08 4.67 7.33
C LEU A 264 4.43 3.92 7.18
N PHE A 265 4.61 2.75 7.79
CA PHE A 265 5.83 1.93 7.62
C PHE A 265 6.04 1.48 6.17
N LYS A 266 4.98 1.08 5.46
CA LYS A 266 5.07 0.67 4.05
C LYS A 266 5.58 1.79 3.14
N SER A 267 5.23 3.04 3.45
CA SER A 267 5.63 4.21 2.64
C SER A 267 7.15 4.45 2.63
N ILE A 268 7.85 4.02 3.69
CA ILE A 268 9.31 4.18 3.84
C ILE A 268 10.09 2.91 3.47
N ALA A 269 9.43 1.83 3.09
CA ALA A 269 10.06 0.53 2.86
C ALA A 269 10.79 0.44 1.49
N LYS A 270 11.81 1.29 1.32
CA LYS A 270 12.58 1.50 0.09
C LYS A 270 14.06 1.56 0.41
N SER A 271 14.85 0.67 -0.18
CA SER A 271 16.32 0.64 -0.01
C SER A 271 17.01 1.91 -0.53
N ALA A 272 16.36 2.64 -1.44
CA ALA A 272 16.84 3.91 -1.97
C ALA A 272 17.04 4.97 -0.88
N LEU A 273 16.38 4.85 0.29
CA LEU A 273 16.63 5.72 1.46
C LEU A 273 18.09 5.68 1.92
N LEU A 274 18.74 4.53 1.81
CA LEU A 274 20.14 4.41 2.21
C LEU A 274 21.05 5.19 1.27
N ASP A 275 20.69 5.26 -0.01
CA ASP A 275 21.39 6.12 -0.97
C ASP A 275 21.05 7.59 -0.69
N VAL A 276 19.81 7.85 -0.28
CA VAL A 276 19.37 9.21 0.04
C VAL A 276 20.22 9.82 1.16
N TYR A 277 20.52 9.00 2.16
CA TYR A 277 21.29 9.37 3.34
C TYR A 277 22.79 9.04 3.23
N GLU A 278 23.28 8.76 2.02
CA GLU A 278 24.69 8.50 1.72
C GLU A 278 25.32 7.37 2.57
N ILE A 279 24.56 6.35 2.92
CA ILE A 279 25.09 5.17 3.61
C ILE A 279 25.95 4.38 2.62
N ASN A 280 27.27 4.38 2.85
CA ASN A 280 28.25 3.81 1.92
C ASN A 280 27.95 2.34 1.61
N LYS A 281 28.15 1.94 0.35
CA LYS A 281 28.04 0.54 -0.08
C LYS A 281 29.00 -0.39 0.66
N SER A 282 30.14 0.12 1.11
CA SER A 282 31.11 -0.63 1.92
C SER A 282 30.82 -0.61 3.42
N ASP A 283 29.77 0.08 3.89
CA ASP A 283 29.38 0.05 5.31
C ASP A 283 28.82 -1.35 5.63
N PRO A 284 29.40 -2.08 6.60
CA PRO A 284 28.98 -3.45 6.93
C PRO A 284 27.52 -3.52 7.38
N GLU A 285 26.98 -2.46 8.00
CA GLU A 285 25.59 -2.41 8.46
C GLU A 285 24.60 -2.04 7.34
N ARG A 286 25.07 -1.63 6.16
CA ARG A 286 24.19 -1.26 5.05
C ARG A 286 23.27 -2.42 4.65
N LEU A 287 23.81 -3.63 4.59
CA LEU A 287 23.02 -4.82 4.24
C LEU A 287 21.93 -5.10 5.27
N ILE A 288 22.26 -4.92 6.55
CA ILE A 288 21.32 -5.08 7.68
C ILE A 288 20.19 -4.05 7.57
N CYS A 289 20.54 -2.77 7.40
CA CYS A 289 19.56 -1.70 7.23
C CYS A 289 18.69 -1.91 5.99
N MET A 290 19.26 -2.40 4.90
CA MET A 290 18.51 -2.70 3.67
C MET A 290 17.49 -3.82 3.90
N LYS A 291 17.87 -4.90 4.60
CA LYS A 291 16.96 -5.98 4.96
C LYS A 291 15.83 -5.46 5.86
N LYS A 292 16.16 -4.71 6.92
CA LYS A 292 15.17 -4.11 7.83
C LYS A 292 14.19 -3.19 7.10
N LEU A 293 14.66 -2.31 6.22
CA LEU A 293 13.79 -1.45 5.40
C LEU A 293 12.84 -2.25 4.49
N LYS A 294 13.28 -3.38 3.93
CA LYS A 294 12.40 -4.25 3.11
C LYS A 294 11.32 -4.91 3.97
N LEU A 295 11.67 -5.34 5.17
CA LEU A 295 10.77 -5.97 6.13
C LEU A 295 9.68 -5.03 6.66
N LEU A 296 9.83 -3.71 6.51
CA LEU A 296 8.78 -2.74 6.88
C LEU A 296 7.47 -2.88 6.06
N LYS A 297 7.44 -3.72 5.01
CA LYS A 297 6.20 -4.08 4.28
C LYS A 297 5.51 -5.32 4.82
N ALA A 298 6.21 -6.11 5.63
CA ALA A 298 5.72 -7.37 6.17
C ALA A 298 4.57 -7.14 7.16
N LYS A 299 3.88 -8.21 7.53
CA LYS A 299 2.95 -8.15 8.64
C LYS A 299 3.75 -8.17 9.95
N PRO A 300 3.42 -7.34 10.95
CA PRO A 300 4.03 -7.41 12.28
C PRO A 300 4.16 -8.85 12.83
N SER A 301 3.12 -9.68 12.72
CA SER A 301 3.14 -11.10 13.12
C SER A 301 4.29 -11.90 12.52
N SER A 302 4.51 -11.79 11.20
CA SER A 302 5.60 -12.49 10.49
C SER A 302 7.01 -12.05 10.89
N LEU A 303 7.16 -10.95 11.63
CA LEU A 303 8.46 -10.49 12.14
C LEU A 303 8.80 -11.08 13.51
N LYS A 304 7.79 -11.46 14.30
CA LYS A 304 7.99 -12.13 15.60
C LYS A 304 8.47 -13.56 15.42
N GLU A 305 7.85 -14.29 14.49
CA GLU A 305 8.23 -15.67 14.14
C GLU A 305 9.71 -15.77 13.71
N LEU A 306 10.21 -14.78 12.97
CA LEU A 306 11.62 -14.70 12.55
C LEU A 306 12.60 -14.37 13.69
N GLN A 307 12.12 -13.83 14.82
CA GLN A 307 12.93 -13.51 16.00
C GLN A 307 12.97 -14.68 16.99
N ASP A 308 11.91 -15.49 17.03
CA ASP A 308 11.81 -16.67 17.90
C ASP A 308 12.54 -17.91 17.32
N GLU A 309 12.96 -17.87 16.04
CA GLU A 309 13.72 -18.93 15.35
C GLU A 309 15.25 -18.72 15.32
N THR A 310 15.78 -17.68 15.98
CA THR A 310 17.23 -17.38 16.10
C THR A 310 17.69 -17.32 17.54
#